data_AF-L8GNA3-F1
#
_entry.id   AF-L8GNA3-F1
#
_cell.length_a   1.000
_cell.length_b   1.000
_cell.length_c   1.000
_cell.angle_alpha   90.00
_cell.angle_beta   90.00
_cell.angle_gamma   90.00
#
_symmetry.space_group_name_H-M   'P 1'
#
loop_
_entity.id
_entity.type
_entity.pdbx_description
1 polymer ?
#
loop_
_entity_poly.entity_id
_entity_poly.type
_entity_poly.pdbx_seq_one_letter_code
_entity_poly.pdbx_strand_id
1 'polypeptide(L)'
;MHSDSDSSDGEEGGSVQKVINCEEWFVRLTGYSESDWRRKSDKGIRQAEDGSLIITNLKNKKTFSAGTFTLQRLGDLINEVQASAPIRGYVPPCILEIVTRADSASIRNVDVAHLQAMPENRHAVFQVASNFNGVEAISEGSSPDGSSFTEKYIYDLTQGPAASISAGAERARKKNLHRLTCLWNVTAAITRVHAAFYDPTKPQGEWTQTATRQVNFLADLRKHFPTHNGYVVLTGREPSFPKVGSAKYDRLFGKEKCQFILDSDYEATYLSAIKHKRKHLVLTLIGGHLRSDLEGAQEVGQPPASQLEKVSIVLFSDRDFMTSFPSILKQQNVPFRWTNYVHGSPMTKDSHGITW
;
A
#
# COMPACT_ATOMS: atom_id res chain seq x y z
N MET A 1 -1.34 -11.56 -74.25
CA MET A 1 -2.78 -11.24 -74.36
C MET A 1 -3.42 -11.89 -73.13
N HIS A 2 -3.55 -11.13 -72.04
CA HIS A 2 -4.78 -10.45 -71.61
C HIS A 2 -5.92 -11.46 -71.36
N SER A 3 -6.58 -11.51 -70.20
CA SER A 3 -6.82 -10.45 -69.21
C SER A 3 -7.31 -11.01 -67.86
N ASP A 4 -7.10 -10.16 -66.86
CA ASP A 4 -7.48 -10.18 -65.45
C ASP A 4 -8.97 -10.38 -65.13
N SER A 5 -9.24 -10.82 -63.89
CA SER A 5 -10.16 -10.10 -63.01
C SER A 5 -9.88 -10.43 -61.53
N ASP A 6 -9.27 -9.46 -60.86
CA ASP A 6 -9.26 -9.27 -59.41
C ASP A 6 -10.68 -9.28 -58.81
N SER A 7 -10.81 -9.82 -57.61
CA SER A 7 -11.55 -9.13 -56.55
C SER A 7 -11.06 -9.62 -55.19
N SER A 8 -10.69 -8.64 -54.38
CA SER A 8 -10.03 -8.68 -53.09
C SER A 8 -10.94 -8.99 -51.90
N ASP A 9 -10.26 -9.16 -50.76
CA ASP A 9 -10.68 -8.82 -49.39
C ASP A 9 -11.35 -9.88 -48.51
N GLY A 10 -10.62 -10.21 -47.45
CA GLY A 10 -11.10 -10.99 -46.31
C GLY A 10 -9.99 -11.39 -45.35
N GLU A 11 -9.16 -10.43 -44.91
CA GLU A 11 -8.31 -10.62 -43.72
C GLU A 11 -9.19 -10.89 -42.49
N GLU A 12 -9.18 -12.11 -41.97
CA GLU A 12 -9.49 -12.37 -40.56
C GLU A 12 -8.23 -12.88 -39.84
N GLY A 13 -7.30 -11.95 -39.63
CA GLY A 13 -6.26 -12.05 -38.62
C GLY A 13 -6.87 -11.99 -37.22
N GLY A 14 -7.48 -13.10 -36.79
CA GLY A 14 -7.89 -13.32 -35.40
C GLY A 14 -6.66 -13.39 -34.49
N SER A 15 -6.14 -12.25 -34.07
CA SER A 15 -5.13 -12.19 -33.01
C SER A 15 -5.74 -12.76 -31.72
N VAL A 16 -5.48 -14.04 -31.46
CA VAL A 16 -5.78 -14.67 -30.18
C VAL A 16 -4.97 -13.89 -29.15
N GLN A 17 -5.67 -13.03 -28.41
CA GLN A 17 -5.09 -12.17 -27.40
C GLN A 17 -4.59 -13.08 -26.28
N LYS A 18 -3.29 -13.42 -26.34
CA LYS A 18 -2.59 -14.34 -25.43
C LYS A 18 -3.01 -13.99 -24.00
N VAL A 19 -3.68 -14.93 -23.32
CA VAL A 19 -4.03 -14.80 -21.92
C VAL A 19 -2.73 -14.56 -21.17
N ILE A 20 -2.63 -13.40 -20.52
CA ILE A 20 -1.38 -12.93 -19.93
C ILE A 20 -1.26 -13.56 -18.55
N ASN A 21 -0.19 -14.34 -18.34
CA ASN A 21 0.11 -14.87 -17.02
C ASN A 21 0.53 -13.72 -16.09
N CYS A 22 -0.16 -13.61 -14.97
CA CYS A 22 0.08 -12.60 -13.95
C CYS A 22 1.40 -12.82 -13.20
N GLU A 23 1.92 -14.04 -13.26
CA GLU A 23 3.24 -14.45 -12.75
C GLU A 23 4.41 -13.78 -13.49
N GLU A 24 4.18 -13.22 -14.69
CA GLU A 24 5.21 -12.54 -15.49
C GLU A 24 5.16 -11.00 -15.38
N TRP A 25 4.44 -10.44 -14.41
CA TRP A 25 4.21 -9.00 -14.31
C TRP A 25 5.50 -8.17 -14.34
N PHE A 26 6.56 -8.66 -13.71
CA PHE A 26 7.83 -7.97 -13.63
C PHE A 26 8.49 -7.88 -15.00
N VAL A 27 8.53 -8.98 -15.75
CA VAL A 27 9.01 -9.03 -17.14
C VAL A 27 8.21 -8.08 -18.04
N ARG A 28 6.91 -7.95 -17.80
CA ARG A 28 6.07 -7.03 -18.59
C ARG A 28 6.45 -5.56 -18.38
N LEU A 29 6.88 -5.19 -17.17
CA LEU A 29 7.34 -3.84 -16.87
C LEU A 29 8.79 -3.57 -17.26
N THR A 30 9.68 -4.54 -17.07
CA THR A 30 11.14 -4.32 -17.19
C THR A 30 11.71 -4.89 -18.49
N GLY A 31 11.03 -5.87 -19.09
CA GLY A 31 11.50 -6.66 -20.22
C GLY A 31 12.42 -7.82 -19.85
N TYR A 32 12.62 -8.07 -18.55
CA TYR A 32 13.54 -9.08 -18.02
C TYR A 32 12.99 -9.72 -16.75
N SER A 33 13.44 -10.94 -16.43
CA SER A 33 13.22 -11.50 -15.08
C SER A 33 13.92 -10.63 -14.04
N GLU A 34 13.51 -10.67 -12.78
CA GLU A 34 14.14 -9.94 -11.70
C GLU A 34 15.64 -10.30 -11.57
N SER A 35 15.95 -11.59 -11.74
CA SER A 35 17.32 -12.08 -11.73
C SER A 35 18.20 -11.41 -12.79
N ASP A 36 17.64 -11.16 -13.98
CA ASP A 36 18.30 -10.47 -15.08
C ASP A 36 18.32 -8.96 -14.91
N TRP A 37 17.25 -8.42 -14.34
CA TRP A 37 17.04 -6.99 -14.11
C TRP A 37 18.03 -6.43 -13.12
N ARG A 38 18.39 -7.18 -12.06
CA ARG A 38 19.46 -6.80 -11.12
C ARG A 38 20.79 -6.44 -11.79
N ARG A 39 21.04 -6.94 -13.00
CA ARG A 39 22.24 -6.64 -13.80
C ARG A 39 22.04 -5.53 -14.83
N LYS A 40 20.81 -5.02 -14.99
CA LYS A 40 20.41 -4.11 -16.08
C LYS A 40 19.56 -2.93 -15.59
N SER A 41 19.31 -2.81 -14.29
CA SER A 41 18.43 -1.79 -13.71
C SER A 41 18.99 -0.39 -13.93
N ASP A 42 20.32 -0.23 -13.99
CA ASP A 42 21.02 1.00 -14.39
C ASP A 42 20.56 1.55 -15.75
N LYS A 43 20.23 0.67 -16.70
CA LYS A 43 19.77 1.05 -18.04
C LYS A 43 18.27 1.29 -18.10
N GLY A 44 17.53 0.73 -17.15
CA GLY A 44 16.08 0.69 -17.15
C GLY A 44 15.43 1.66 -16.16
N ILE A 45 16.16 2.15 -15.16
CA ILE A 45 15.67 3.10 -14.16
C ILE A 45 16.33 4.44 -14.39
N ARG A 46 15.52 5.50 -14.42
CA ARG A 46 16.01 6.88 -14.45
C ARG A 46 15.14 7.77 -13.58
N GLN A 47 15.64 8.94 -13.22
CA GLN A 47 14.84 9.99 -12.62
C GLN A 47 14.31 10.96 -13.70
N ALA A 48 13.08 11.41 -13.56
CA ALA A 48 12.49 12.50 -14.33
C ALA A 48 12.79 13.85 -13.66
N GLU A 49 12.52 14.96 -14.36
CA GLU A 49 12.78 16.32 -13.86
C GLU A 49 12.01 16.65 -12.58
N ASP A 50 10.82 16.05 -12.39
CA ASP A 50 9.99 16.21 -11.19
C ASP A 50 10.46 15.34 -10.00
N GLY A 51 11.61 14.66 -10.15
CA GLY A 51 12.18 13.76 -9.16
C GLY A 51 11.56 12.36 -9.15
N SER A 52 10.51 12.09 -9.94
CA SER A 52 9.91 10.76 -10.03
C SER A 52 10.84 9.76 -10.71
N LEU A 53 10.84 8.52 -10.23
CA LEU A 53 11.55 7.44 -10.89
C LEU A 53 10.70 6.89 -12.04
N ILE A 54 11.35 6.56 -13.15
CA ILE A 54 10.75 5.99 -14.35
C ILE A 54 11.41 4.64 -14.61
N ILE A 55 10.59 3.61 -14.81
CA ILE A 55 11.02 2.31 -15.30
C ILE A 55 10.78 2.24 -16.81
N THR A 56 11.81 1.88 -17.56
CA THR A 56 11.75 1.63 -19.00
C THR A 56 11.86 0.14 -19.24
N ASN A 57 10.85 -0.43 -19.89
CA ASN A 57 10.94 -1.79 -20.41
C ASN A 57 12.02 -1.83 -21.48
N LEU A 58 13.11 -2.56 -21.23
CA LEU A 58 14.29 -2.52 -22.07
C LEU A 58 14.11 -3.22 -23.42
N LYS A 59 13.08 -4.08 -23.56
CA LYS A 59 12.77 -4.83 -24.79
C LYS A 59 11.86 -4.04 -25.72
N ASN A 60 10.78 -3.44 -25.21
CA ASN A 60 9.78 -2.76 -26.02
C ASN A 60 9.79 -1.22 -25.89
N LYS A 61 10.68 -0.68 -25.05
CA LYS A 61 10.88 0.76 -24.80
C LYS A 61 9.72 1.51 -24.15
N LYS A 62 8.66 0.82 -23.71
CA LYS A 62 7.58 1.45 -22.93
C LYS A 62 8.12 1.95 -21.60
N THR A 63 7.66 3.11 -21.18
CA THR A 63 8.04 3.74 -19.91
C THR A 63 6.85 3.77 -18.96
N PHE A 64 7.16 3.66 -17.67
CA PHE A 64 6.18 3.63 -16.60
C PHE A 64 6.69 4.48 -15.44
N SER A 65 5.88 5.42 -14.94
CA SER A 65 6.25 6.19 -13.75
C SER A 65 6.08 5.35 -12.49
N ALA A 66 7.08 5.39 -11.62
CA ALA A 66 7.09 4.78 -10.29
C ALA A 66 6.81 5.79 -9.18
N GLY A 67 6.61 7.07 -9.52
CA GLY A 67 6.46 8.15 -8.55
C GLY A 67 7.75 8.43 -7.79
N THR A 68 7.61 9.05 -6.62
CA THR A 68 8.72 9.36 -5.72
C THR A 68 8.67 8.45 -4.50
N PHE A 69 9.85 8.13 -3.96
CA PHE A 69 9.99 7.40 -2.70
C PHE A 69 10.70 8.31 -1.70
N THR A 70 10.05 8.57 -0.57
CA THR A 70 10.61 9.45 0.48
C THR A 70 10.44 8.81 1.84
N LEU A 71 11.50 8.84 2.65
CA LEU A 71 11.42 8.55 4.08
C LEU A 71 11.22 9.88 4.82
N GLN A 72 10.16 9.98 5.61
CA GLN A 72 9.84 11.19 6.38
C GLN A 72 9.75 10.85 7.87
N ARG A 73 10.27 11.75 8.71
CA ARG A 73 10.11 11.64 10.17
C ARG A 73 8.76 12.24 10.55
N LEU A 74 8.04 11.57 11.44
CA LEU A 74 6.74 12.05 11.91
C LEU A 74 6.82 13.46 12.51
N GLY A 75 7.83 13.75 13.32
CA GLY A 75 8.02 15.10 13.90
C GLY A 75 8.22 16.20 12.85
N ASP A 76 8.95 15.92 11.77
CA ASP A 76 9.14 16.89 10.67
C ASP A 76 7.82 17.11 9.91
N LEU A 77 7.09 16.02 9.67
CA LEU A 77 5.79 16.06 9.00
C LEU A 77 4.75 16.84 9.81
N ILE A 78 4.70 16.66 11.14
CA ILE A 78 3.88 17.46 12.05
C ILE A 78 4.21 18.94 11.89
N ASN A 79 5.50 19.30 11.98
CA ASN A 79 5.94 20.69 11.87
C ASN A 79 5.58 21.31 10.50
N GLU A 80 5.76 20.57 9.41
CA GLU A 80 5.43 21.03 8.05
C GLU A 80 3.92 21.27 7.88
N VAL A 81 3.09 20.35 8.37
CA VAL A 81 1.63 20.49 8.30
C VAL A 81 1.16 21.66 9.18
N GLN A 82 1.69 21.79 10.39
CA GLN A 82 1.36 22.91 11.29
C GLN A 82 1.78 24.26 10.70
N ALA A 83 2.96 24.35 10.09
CA ALA A 83 3.45 25.58 9.46
C ALA A 83 2.66 25.96 8.19
N SER A 84 2.08 24.99 7.51
CA SER A 84 1.32 25.19 6.26
C SER A 84 -0.20 25.26 6.47
N ALA A 85 -0.68 25.06 7.71
CA ALA A 85 -2.10 25.04 8.04
C ALA A 85 -2.74 26.41 7.77
N PRO A 86 -3.63 26.54 6.77
CA PRO A 86 -4.39 27.77 6.60
C PRO A 86 -5.40 27.90 7.75
N ILE A 87 -5.62 29.13 8.23
CA ILE A 87 -6.78 29.46 9.06
C ILE A 87 -8.01 29.41 8.15
N ARG A 88 -8.69 28.26 8.08
CA ARG A 88 -10.00 28.16 7.42
C ARG A 88 -11.12 28.37 8.43
N GLY A 89 -12.22 28.97 7.96
CA GLY A 89 -13.49 29.00 8.68
C GLY A 89 -14.08 27.61 8.87
N TYR A 90 -15.32 27.53 9.35
CA TYR A 90 -16.03 26.28 9.60
C TYR A 90 -15.93 25.29 8.43
N VAL A 91 -15.31 24.12 8.66
CA VAL A 91 -15.32 22.99 7.74
C VAL A 91 -16.25 21.92 8.33
N PRO A 92 -17.22 21.39 7.57
CA PRO A 92 -18.08 20.32 8.06
C PRO A 92 -17.26 19.10 8.51
N PRO A 93 -17.69 18.39 9.57
CA PRO A 93 -16.99 17.20 10.03
C PRO A 93 -16.93 16.14 8.93
N CYS A 94 -15.74 15.56 8.72
CA CYS A 94 -15.56 14.45 7.79
C CYS A 94 -16.32 13.22 8.31
N ILE A 95 -17.23 12.66 7.50
CA ILE A 95 -17.93 11.43 7.84
C ILE A 95 -17.01 10.25 7.55
N LEU A 96 -16.77 9.42 8.56
CA LEU A 96 -15.98 8.21 8.42
C LEU A 96 -16.77 7.15 7.65
N GLU A 97 -16.26 6.71 6.49
CA GLU A 97 -16.85 5.59 5.76
C GLU A 97 -16.20 4.28 6.19
N ILE A 98 -17.00 3.32 6.65
CA ILE A 98 -16.52 2.00 7.05
C ILE A 98 -17.03 1.01 6.03
N VAL A 99 -16.11 0.31 5.36
CA VAL A 99 -16.44 -0.63 4.29
C VAL A 99 -16.03 -2.02 4.72
N THR A 100 -16.99 -2.94 4.72
CA THR A 100 -16.79 -4.35 5.09
C THR A 100 -17.38 -5.27 4.04
N ARG A 101 -17.15 -6.57 4.20
CA ARG A 101 -17.86 -7.60 3.42
C ARG A 101 -18.35 -8.75 4.30
N ALA A 102 -19.45 -9.36 3.88
CA ALA A 102 -20.00 -10.57 4.51
C ALA A 102 -19.51 -11.87 3.84
N ASP A 103 -19.09 -11.81 2.57
CA ASP A 103 -18.79 -13.01 1.77
C ASP A 103 -17.63 -12.83 0.80
N SER A 104 -17.16 -13.95 0.25
CA SER A 104 -16.06 -13.98 -0.73
C SER A 104 -16.43 -13.37 -2.09
N ALA A 105 -17.71 -13.33 -2.47
CA ALA A 105 -18.13 -12.70 -3.73
C ALA A 105 -17.91 -11.17 -3.69
N SER A 106 -17.91 -10.61 -2.48
CA SER A 106 -17.76 -9.18 -2.20
C SER A 106 -16.31 -8.74 -1.98
N ILE A 107 -15.33 -9.64 -2.16
CA ILE A 107 -13.90 -9.38 -1.90
C ILE A 107 -13.37 -8.12 -2.57
N ARG A 108 -13.81 -7.83 -3.80
CA ARG A 108 -13.35 -6.66 -4.57
C ARG A 108 -13.55 -5.34 -3.84
N ASN A 109 -14.60 -5.23 -3.02
CA ASN A 109 -14.93 -3.98 -2.33
C ASN A 109 -14.02 -3.67 -1.13
N VAL A 110 -13.21 -4.64 -0.72
CA VAL A 110 -12.29 -4.50 0.43
C VAL A 110 -10.87 -4.97 0.10
N ASP A 111 -10.63 -5.32 -1.16
CA ASP A 111 -9.32 -5.74 -1.66
C ASP A 111 -8.53 -4.47 -2.03
N VAL A 112 -7.46 -4.20 -1.28
CA VAL A 112 -6.68 -2.96 -1.44
C VAL A 112 -6.11 -2.80 -2.84
N ALA A 113 -5.72 -3.92 -3.48
CA ALA A 113 -5.22 -3.93 -4.84
C ALA A 113 -6.30 -3.52 -5.85
N HIS A 114 -7.52 -4.03 -5.68
CA HIS A 114 -8.67 -3.60 -6.45
C HIS A 114 -8.98 -2.13 -6.21
N LEU A 115 -9.05 -1.70 -4.95
CA LEU A 115 -9.39 -0.33 -4.57
C LEU A 115 -8.38 0.67 -5.14
N GLN A 116 -7.07 0.41 -5.08
CA GLN A 116 -6.05 1.29 -5.66
C GLN A 116 -6.20 1.45 -7.19
N ALA A 117 -6.76 0.47 -7.87
CA ALA A 117 -7.01 0.53 -9.32
C ALA A 117 -8.31 1.25 -9.70
N MET A 118 -9.18 1.55 -8.73
CA MET A 118 -10.47 2.20 -8.99
C MET A 118 -10.28 3.68 -9.33
N PRO A 119 -10.92 4.20 -10.41
CA PRO A 119 -10.84 5.61 -10.79
C PRO A 119 -11.24 6.58 -9.67
N GLU A 120 -12.17 6.17 -8.82
CA GLU A 120 -12.70 6.96 -7.71
C GLU A 120 -11.65 7.18 -6.62
N ASN A 121 -10.66 6.29 -6.51
CA ASN A 121 -9.55 6.39 -5.56
C ASN A 121 -8.30 7.04 -6.19
N ARG A 122 -8.41 7.62 -7.39
CA ARG A 122 -7.29 8.35 -8.00
C ARG A 122 -6.89 9.50 -7.09
N HIS A 123 -5.60 9.60 -6.80
CA HIS A 123 -5.02 10.58 -5.85
C HIS A 123 -5.39 10.37 -4.38
N ALA A 124 -6.02 9.25 -4.02
CA ALA A 124 -6.19 8.88 -2.63
C ALA A 124 -4.84 8.48 -1.99
N VAL A 125 -4.71 8.69 -0.69
CA VAL A 125 -3.65 8.08 0.11
C VAL A 125 -4.16 6.75 0.63
N PHE A 126 -3.37 5.70 0.46
CA PHE A 126 -3.64 4.38 1.03
C PHE A 126 -2.64 4.09 2.12
N GLN A 127 -3.14 3.77 3.32
CA GLN A 127 -2.35 3.15 4.37
C GLN A 127 -2.09 1.70 3.96
N VAL A 128 -0.82 1.32 3.95
CA VAL A 128 -0.42 -0.05 3.69
C VAL A 128 0.14 -0.61 4.98
N ALA A 129 -0.55 -1.60 5.55
CA ALA A 129 -0.07 -2.34 6.70
C ALA A 129 1.27 -3.00 6.35
N SER A 130 2.30 -2.68 7.12
CA SER A 130 3.68 -3.09 6.83
C SER A 130 4.38 -3.58 8.10
N ASN A 131 5.45 -4.34 7.90
CA ASN A 131 6.40 -4.82 8.90
C ASN A 131 7.41 -3.73 9.36
N PHE A 132 7.05 -2.45 9.24
CA PHE A 132 7.93 -1.29 9.43
C PHE A 132 9.20 -1.30 8.55
N ASN A 133 9.15 -1.98 7.39
CA ASN A 133 10.24 -2.03 6.42
C ASN A 133 9.79 -1.44 5.07
N GLY A 134 10.72 -0.86 4.33
CA GLY A 134 10.46 -0.31 2.99
C GLY A 134 10.18 -1.37 1.92
N VAL A 135 10.37 -2.66 2.23
CA VAL A 135 10.03 -3.79 1.36
C VAL A 135 9.04 -4.74 2.04
N GLU A 136 8.16 -5.33 1.23
CA GLU A 136 7.14 -6.30 1.65
C GLU A 136 7.60 -7.72 1.29
N ALA A 137 8.53 -8.29 2.08
CA ALA A 137 8.93 -9.67 1.84
C ALA A 137 7.74 -10.62 2.06
N ILE A 138 7.65 -11.67 1.25
CA ILE A 138 6.59 -12.69 1.38
C ILE A 138 6.74 -13.58 2.63
N SER A 139 7.91 -13.50 3.28
CA SER A 139 8.25 -14.22 4.51
C SER A 139 9.54 -13.65 5.10
N GLU A 140 9.79 -13.89 6.38
CA GLU A 140 11.06 -13.55 7.03
C GLU A 140 12.26 -14.22 6.35
N GLY A 141 12.09 -15.44 5.82
CA GLY A 141 13.14 -16.17 5.08
C GLY A 141 13.45 -15.62 3.68
N SER A 142 12.66 -14.65 3.19
CA SER A 142 12.82 -14.09 1.85
C SER A 142 13.76 -12.89 1.90
N SER A 143 14.99 -13.06 1.44
CA SER A 143 15.98 -11.98 1.38
C SER A 143 15.75 -11.06 0.17
N PRO A 144 15.87 -9.72 0.33
CA PRO A 144 15.91 -8.77 -0.78
C PRO A 144 17.06 -9.02 -1.78
N ASP A 145 18.07 -9.80 -1.41
CA ASP A 145 19.15 -10.22 -2.32
C ASP A 145 18.72 -11.37 -3.25
N GLY A 146 17.56 -11.98 -2.98
CA GLY A 146 17.04 -13.10 -3.74
C GLY A 146 16.80 -12.76 -5.22
N SER A 147 17.08 -13.72 -6.10
CA SER A 147 16.94 -13.57 -7.54
C SER A 147 15.50 -13.32 -8.04
N SER A 148 14.50 -13.57 -7.19
CA SER A 148 13.06 -13.46 -7.48
C SER A 148 12.31 -12.95 -6.25
N PHE A 149 12.82 -11.91 -5.60
CA PHE A 149 12.24 -11.33 -4.39
C PHE A 149 10.95 -10.54 -4.67
N THR A 150 11.06 -9.48 -5.48
CA THR A 150 9.95 -8.59 -5.83
C THR A 150 8.91 -9.33 -6.66
N GLU A 151 9.34 -10.12 -7.65
CA GLU A 151 8.47 -10.89 -8.55
C GLU A 151 7.44 -11.74 -7.80
N LYS A 152 7.84 -12.26 -6.63
CA LYS A 152 7.00 -13.15 -5.83
C LYS A 152 5.93 -12.45 -5.00
N TYR A 153 5.90 -11.12 -4.93
CA TYR A 153 4.87 -10.40 -4.17
C TYR A 153 3.45 -10.79 -4.61
N ILE A 154 3.27 -11.22 -5.86
CA ILE A 154 1.98 -11.68 -6.40
C ILE A 154 1.45 -12.96 -5.75
N TYR A 155 2.33 -13.76 -5.13
CA TYR A 155 1.96 -15.02 -4.48
C TYR A 155 1.59 -14.85 -3.01
N ASP A 156 1.86 -13.68 -2.44
CA ASP A 156 1.47 -13.37 -1.07
C ASP A 156 0.08 -12.74 -1.07
N LEU A 157 -0.83 -13.38 -0.32
CA LEU A 157 -2.24 -13.01 -0.26
C LEU A 157 -2.55 -12.00 0.87
N THR A 158 -1.52 -11.52 1.58
CA THR A 158 -1.65 -10.47 2.59
C THR A 158 -1.76 -9.09 1.95
N GLN A 159 -2.30 -8.13 2.72
CA GLN A 159 -2.60 -6.79 2.19
C GLN A 159 -1.34 -5.98 1.85
N GLY A 160 -0.23 -6.19 2.56
CA GLY A 160 1.02 -5.44 2.36
C GLY A 160 1.59 -5.61 0.94
N PRO A 161 1.92 -6.84 0.51
CA PRO A 161 2.34 -7.15 -0.85
C PRO A 161 1.30 -6.75 -1.90
N ALA A 162 0.01 -7.02 -1.66
CA ALA A 162 -1.07 -6.68 -2.59
C ALA A 162 -1.17 -5.16 -2.84
N ALA A 163 -1.12 -4.35 -1.79
CA ALA A 163 -1.09 -2.89 -1.92
C ALA A 163 0.23 -2.41 -2.53
N SER A 164 1.32 -3.09 -2.22
CA SER A 164 2.64 -2.73 -2.72
C SER A 164 2.78 -2.85 -4.22
N ILE A 165 2.27 -3.94 -4.79
CA ILE A 165 2.23 -4.12 -6.24
C ILE A 165 1.10 -3.34 -6.89
N SER A 166 0.14 -2.78 -6.15
CA SER A 166 -0.97 -2.02 -6.77
C SER A 166 -0.76 -0.50 -6.74
N ALA A 167 0.32 -0.05 -6.09
CA ALA A 167 0.74 1.33 -6.04
C ALA A 167 1.54 1.74 -7.31
N GLY A 168 0.91 2.46 -8.24
CA GLY A 168 1.59 2.93 -9.47
C GLY A 168 0.64 3.52 -10.52
N ALA A 169 1.19 4.10 -11.60
CA ALA A 169 0.53 5.12 -12.44
C ALA A 169 -0.43 4.65 -13.55
N GLU A 170 -1.57 5.36 -13.66
CA GLU A 170 -2.48 5.59 -14.81
C GLU A 170 -2.96 4.43 -15.72
N ARG A 171 -4.26 4.12 -15.57
CA ARG A 171 -5.26 3.57 -16.51
C ARG A 171 -4.82 2.50 -17.55
N ALA A 172 -5.31 1.28 -17.34
CA ALA A 172 -5.74 0.40 -18.43
C ALA A 172 -7.27 0.24 -18.38
N ARG A 173 -7.98 0.72 -19.43
CA ARG A 173 -9.39 0.38 -19.66
C ARG A 173 -9.46 -1.08 -20.10
N LYS A 174 -9.95 -1.99 -19.26
CA LYS A 174 -10.69 -3.17 -19.72
C LYS A 174 -11.60 -3.70 -18.62
N LYS A 175 -12.89 -3.82 -18.97
CA LYS A 175 -13.92 -4.47 -18.16
C LYS A 175 -13.70 -5.99 -18.24
N ASN A 176 -13.85 -6.66 -17.10
CA ASN A 176 -13.81 -8.12 -16.91
C ASN A 176 -12.42 -8.78 -16.86
N LEU A 177 -11.88 -8.90 -15.64
CA LEU A 177 -11.27 -10.16 -15.20
C LEU A 177 -11.29 -10.26 -13.67
N HIS A 178 -11.34 -11.48 -13.15
CA HIS A 178 -11.28 -11.79 -11.73
C HIS A 178 -9.83 -11.72 -11.22
N ARG A 179 -9.65 -11.01 -10.11
CA ARG A 179 -8.50 -11.02 -9.19
C ARG A 179 -7.11 -10.53 -9.63
N LEU A 180 -6.77 -10.36 -10.91
CA LEU A 180 -5.37 -10.03 -11.28
C LEU A 180 -5.13 -8.91 -12.30
N THR A 181 -6.16 -8.13 -12.68
CA THR A 181 -6.01 -7.04 -13.68
C THR A 181 -5.37 -5.75 -13.16
N CYS A 182 -4.99 -5.65 -11.89
CA CYS A 182 -4.36 -4.44 -11.32
C CYS A 182 -2.85 -4.33 -11.59
N LEU A 183 -2.26 -5.33 -12.26
CA LEU A 183 -0.81 -5.44 -12.52
C LEU A 183 -0.21 -4.35 -13.45
N TRP A 184 -0.99 -3.37 -13.88
CA TRP A 184 -0.50 -2.32 -14.77
C TRP A 184 0.27 -1.22 -14.01
N ASN A 185 0.18 -1.21 -12.68
CA ASN A 185 0.55 -0.09 -11.83
C ASN A 185 1.45 -0.55 -10.67
N VAL A 186 2.49 -1.33 -10.97
CA VAL A 186 3.31 -2.06 -9.99
C VAL A 186 4.76 -1.52 -9.88
N THR A 187 5.04 -0.42 -10.56
CA THR A 187 6.38 0.18 -10.70
C THR A 187 7.00 0.63 -9.39
N ALA A 188 6.19 1.12 -8.44
CA ALA A 188 6.69 1.57 -7.13
C ALA A 188 7.20 0.39 -6.29
N ALA A 189 6.68 -0.83 -6.46
CA ALA A 189 7.24 -2.01 -5.79
C ALA A 189 8.67 -2.29 -6.30
N ILE A 190 8.88 -2.22 -7.62
CA ILE A 190 10.20 -2.45 -8.21
C ILE A 190 11.18 -1.39 -7.74
N THR A 191 10.85 -0.09 -7.80
CA THR A 191 11.79 0.95 -7.38
C THR A 191 12.04 0.94 -5.88
N ARG A 192 11.06 0.58 -5.04
CA ARG A 192 11.30 0.38 -3.62
C ARG A 192 12.33 -0.72 -3.33
N VAL A 193 12.44 -1.76 -4.14
CA VAL A 193 13.48 -2.77 -3.94
C VAL A 193 14.78 -2.36 -4.63
N HIS A 194 14.74 -2.05 -5.92
CA HIS A 194 15.92 -1.94 -6.77
C HIS A 194 16.51 -0.52 -6.82
N ALA A 195 15.78 0.49 -6.32
CA ALA A 195 16.13 1.90 -6.45
C ALA A 195 15.73 2.75 -5.23
N ALA A 196 15.62 2.17 -4.03
CA ALA A 196 15.28 2.91 -2.81
C ALA A 196 16.29 3.99 -2.46
N PHE A 197 17.57 3.75 -2.79
CA PHE A 197 18.68 4.66 -2.59
C PHE A 197 19.21 5.20 -3.92
N TYR A 198 18.32 5.38 -4.90
CA TYR A 198 18.69 5.80 -6.24
C TYR A 198 19.55 7.06 -6.22
N ASP A 199 20.71 6.97 -6.87
CA ASP A 199 21.64 8.06 -7.07
C ASP A 199 22.35 7.83 -8.41
N PRO A 200 22.05 8.61 -9.46
CA PRO A 200 22.58 8.35 -10.80
C PRO A 200 24.11 8.45 -10.88
N THR A 201 24.76 9.01 -9.86
CA THR A 201 26.22 9.12 -9.77
C THR A 201 26.88 7.88 -9.17
N LYS A 202 26.11 6.98 -8.57
CA LYS A 202 26.58 5.77 -7.89
C LYS A 202 26.33 4.50 -8.71
N PRO A 203 27.12 3.44 -8.50
CA PRO A 203 26.85 2.13 -9.09
C PRO A 203 25.48 1.57 -8.68
N GLN A 204 24.83 0.82 -9.57
CA GLN A 204 23.48 0.26 -9.31
C GLN A 204 23.36 -0.58 -8.03
N GLY A 205 24.43 -1.27 -7.63
CA GLY A 205 24.47 -2.05 -6.39
C GLY A 205 24.29 -1.19 -5.15
N GLU A 206 24.51 0.13 -5.25
CA GLU A 206 24.28 1.08 -4.18
C GLU A 206 22.84 1.60 -4.10
N TRP A 207 22.03 1.38 -5.13
CA TRP A 207 20.63 1.84 -5.15
C TRP A 207 19.67 0.85 -4.48
N THR A 208 20.00 -0.44 -4.57
CA THR A 208 19.12 -1.55 -4.18
C THR A 208 19.14 -1.79 -2.68
N GLN A 209 17.98 -2.13 -2.11
CA GLN A 209 17.87 -2.70 -0.78
C GLN A 209 18.43 -4.13 -0.79
N THR A 210 19.25 -4.45 0.21
CA THR A 210 19.88 -5.77 0.40
C THR A 210 19.53 -6.30 1.79
N ALA A 211 19.86 -7.55 2.13
CA ALA A 211 19.64 -8.05 3.50
C ALA A 211 20.39 -7.24 4.57
N THR A 212 21.47 -6.55 4.21
CA THR A 212 22.31 -5.77 5.13
C THR A 212 22.02 -4.27 5.12
N ARG A 213 21.36 -3.77 4.06
CA ARG A 213 21.00 -2.36 3.88
C ARG A 213 19.55 -2.26 3.40
N GLN A 214 18.66 -2.03 4.36
CA GLN A 214 17.23 -1.81 4.11
C GLN A 214 16.78 -0.46 4.68
N VAL A 215 15.74 0.09 4.09
CA VAL A 215 14.97 1.19 4.65
C VAL A 215 14.10 0.62 5.75
N ASN A 216 14.44 0.94 7.00
CA ASN A 216 13.61 0.62 8.16
C ASN A 216 12.93 1.90 8.63
N PHE A 217 11.63 1.84 8.93
CA PHE A 217 10.87 3.00 9.40
C PHE A 217 11.09 3.26 10.89
N LEU A 218 11.58 2.25 11.60
CA LEU A 218 12.07 2.36 12.97
C LEU A 218 13.60 2.51 12.97
N ALA A 219 14.17 2.71 14.16
CA ALA A 219 15.62 2.65 14.34
C ALA A 219 16.18 1.25 14.00
N ASP A 220 17.50 1.11 13.92
CA ASP A 220 18.14 -0.19 13.73
C ASP A 220 17.85 -1.12 14.92
N LEU A 221 16.86 -2.00 14.72
CA LEU A 221 16.36 -2.92 15.73
C LEU A 221 17.30 -4.09 16.00
N ARG A 222 18.31 -4.35 15.15
CA ARG A 222 19.27 -5.46 15.31
C ARG A 222 20.01 -5.44 16.64
N LYS A 223 20.19 -4.25 17.21
CA LYS A 223 20.84 -4.05 18.52
C LYS A 223 19.99 -4.55 19.69
N HIS A 224 18.68 -4.68 19.48
CA HIS A 224 17.70 -4.93 20.53
C HIS A 224 16.94 -6.24 20.33
N PHE A 225 16.76 -6.67 19.07
CA PHE A 225 15.96 -7.81 18.68
C PHE A 225 16.71 -8.67 17.66
N PRO A 226 16.53 -10.00 17.66
CA PRO A 226 16.92 -10.81 16.52
C PRO A 226 16.11 -10.36 15.32
N THR A 227 16.81 -10.00 14.25
CA THR A 227 16.16 -9.64 13.01
C THR A 227 16.64 -10.50 11.86
N HIS A 228 15.73 -10.91 10.98
CA HIS A 228 16.04 -11.63 9.76
C HIS A 228 15.38 -10.92 8.58
N ASN A 229 16.17 -10.47 7.60
CA ASN A 229 15.70 -9.73 6.41
C ASN A 229 14.76 -8.54 6.73
N GLY A 230 15.00 -7.85 7.87
CA GLY A 230 14.20 -6.71 8.31
C GLY A 230 13.05 -7.06 9.27
N TYR A 231 12.73 -8.34 9.45
CA TYR A 231 11.70 -8.80 10.38
C TYR A 231 12.29 -8.99 11.77
N VAL A 232 11.61 -8.50 12.79
CA VAL A 232 11.84 -8.96 14.17
C VAL A 232 11.30 -10.38 14.28
N VAL A 233 12.19 -11.36 14.51
CA VAL A 233 11.83 -12.77 14.63
C VAL A 233 11.96 -13.18 16.10
N LEU A 234 10.81 -13.44 16.72
CA LEU A 234 10.74 -13.92 18.11
C LEU A 234 10.52 -15.43 18.10
N THR A 235 11.55 -16.19 18.46
CA THR A 235 11.56 -17.65 18.60
C THR A 235 11.28 -18.11 20.04
N GLY A 236 11.28 -17.19 21.00
CA GLY A 236 11.07 -17.46 22.43
C GLY A 236 12.28 -18.10 23.13
N ARG A 237 13.42 -18.20 22.44
CA ARG A 237 14.68 -18.80 22.93
C ARG A 237 15.86 -17.83 22.93
N GLU A 238 15.59 -16.55 22.73
CA GLU A 238 16.61 -15.52 22.61
C GLU A 238 17.36 -15.30 23.94
N PRO A 239 18.71 -15.32 23.95
CA PRO A 239 19.49 -15.18 25.18
C PRO A 239 19.44 -13.77 25.81
N SER A 240 19.15 -12.73 25.01
CA SER A 240 19.07 -11.33 25.44
C SER A 240 17.65 -10.78 25.55
N PHE A 241 16.65 -11.58 25.16
CA PHE A 241 15.27 -11.14 25.13
C PHE A 241 14.56 -11.45 26.44
N PRO A 242 13.72 -10.54 26.96
CA PRO A 242 12.92 -10.83 28.13
C PRO A 242 11.98 -12.02 27.89
N LYS A 243 11.89 -12.96 28.83
CA LYS A 243 10.88 -14.04 28.76
C LYS A 243 9.48 -13.41 28.66
N VAL A 244 8.63 -13.91 27.76
CA VAL A 244 7.22 -13.51 27.64
C VAL A 244 6.56 -13.57 29.02
N GLY A 245 5.89 -12.48 29.43
CA GLY A 245 5.25 -12.35 30.76
C GLY A 245 6.20 -12.00 31.91
N SER A 246 7.48 -11.72 31.66
CA SER A 246 8.37 -11.12 32.67
C SER A 246 8.15 -9.61 32.76
N ALA A 247 8.42 -9.00 33.92
CA ALA A 247 8.34 -7.54 34.09
C ALA A 247 9.19 -6.76 33.06
N LYS A 248 10.30 -7.34 32.60
CA LYS A 248 11.14 -6.76 31.54
C LYS A 248 10.49 -6.86 30.15
N TYR A 249 9.74 -7.94 29.89
CA TYR A 249 8.91 -8.09 28.67
C TYR A 249 7.76 -7.11 28.69
N ASP A 250 7.02 -7.02 29.79
CA ASP A 250 5.88 -6.11 29.94
C ASP A 250 6.31 -4.64 29.89
N ARG A 251 7.53 -4.31 30.36
CA ARG A 251 8.10 -2.97 30.18
C ARG A 251 8.51 -2.70 28.72
N LEU A 252 8.93 -3.72 27.99
CA LEU A 252 9.37 -3.59 26.59
C LEU A 252 8.18 -3.47 25.63
N PHE A 253 7.15 -4.28 25.85
CA PHE A 253 5.90 -4.34 25.08
C PHE A 253 4.70 -3.84 25.88
N GLY A 254 4.94 -2.89 26.78
CA GLY A 254 3.87 -2.28 27.56
C GLY A 254 2.82 -1.73 26.62
N LYS A 255 1.55 -1.84 27.02
CA LYS A 255 0.39 -1.42 26.22
C LYS A 255 0.61 -0.04 25.58
N GLU A 256 1.19 0.89 26.34
CA GLU A 256 1.51 2.26 25.91
C GLU A 256 2.49 2.33 24.72
N LYS A 257 3.49 1.44 24.65
CA LYS A 257 4.48 1.45 23.56
C LYS A 257 3.94 0.86 22.27
N CYS A 258 3.21 -0.25 22.37
CA CYS A 258 2.52 -0.83 21.22
C CYS A 258 1.47 0.16 20.69
N GLN A 259 0.79 0.85 21.60
CA GLN A 259 -0.17 1.88 21.27
C GLN A 259 0.49 3.06 20.54
N PHE A 260 1.58 3.59 21.09
CA PHE A 260 2.34 4.68 20.46
C PHE A 260 2.75 4.38 19.02
N ILE A 261 3.17 3.14 18.73
CA ILE A 261 3.56 2.73 17.38
C ILE A 261 2.36 2.71 16.43
N LEU A 262 1.20 2.21 16.88
CA LEU A 262 -0.04 2.21 16.09
C LEU A 262 -0.53 3.63 15.84
N ASP A 263 -0.59 4.47 16.89
CA ASP A 263 -0.99 5.88 16.79
C ASP A 263 -0.11 6.63 15.77
N SER A 264 1.20 6.43 15.87
CA SER A 264 2.18 7.06 14.97
C SER A 264 1.96 6.68 13.51
N ASP A 265 1.51 5.46 13.22
CA ASP A 265 1.28 5.01 11.84
C ASP A 265 0.02 5.66 11.23
N TYR A 266 -1.08 5.68 11.99
CA TYR A 266 -2.31 6.34 11.58
C TYR A 266 -2.11 7.86 11.43
N GLU A 267 -1.42 8.50 12.39
CA GLU A 267 -1.10 9.92 12.35
C GLU A 267 -0.20 10.26 11.15
N ALA A 268 0.88 9.51 10.91
CA ALA A 268 1.77 9.72 9.78
C ALA A 268 1.03 9.61 8.44
N THR A 269 0.12 8.64 8.31
CA THR A 269 -0.67 8.46 7.09
C THR A 269 -1.61 9.66 6.86
N TYR A 270 -2.29 10.11 7.92
CA TYR A 270 -3.17 11.26 7.85
C TYR A 270 -2.43 12.55 7.48
N LEU A 271 -1.34 12.86 8.18
CA LEU A 271 -0.55 14.05 7.92
C LEU A 271 0.09 14.02 6.52
N SER A 272 0.46 12.83 6.03
CA SER A 272 0.93 12.65 4.66
C SER A 272 -0.15 13.03 3.64
N ALA A 273 -1.41 12.66 3.89
CA ALA A 273 -2.53 13.08 3.06
C ALA A 273 -2.72 14.61 3.10
N ILE A 274 -2.56 15.23 4.26
CA ILE A 274 -2.61 16.70 4.40
C ILE A 274 -1.51 17.38 3.60
N LYS A 275 -0.24 17.03 3.88
CA LYS A 275 0.95 17.57 3.22
C LYS A 275 0.84 17.51 1.69
N HIS A 276 0.36 16.39 1.17
CA HIS A 276 0.21 16.18 -0.26
C HIS A 276 -1.12 16.71 -0.85
N LYS A 277 -1.89 17.49 -0.08
CA LYS A 277 -3.14 18.14 -0.50
C LYS A 277 -4.18 17.14 -1.02
N ARG A 278 -4.20 15.92 -0.46
CA ARG A 278 -5.13 14.86 -0.85
C ARG A 278 -6.46 15.06 -0.16
N LYS A 279 -7.53 14.60 -0.82
CA LYS A 279 -8.93 14.73 -0.37
C LYS A 279 -9.52 13.42 0.13
N HIS A 280 -8.90 12.30 -0.23
CA HIS A 280 -9.36 10.97 0.13
C HIS A 280 -8.23 10.19 0.79
N LEU A 281 -8.54 9.65 1.96
CA LEU A 281 -7.68 8.75 2.73
C LEU A 281 -8.37 7.39 2.86
N VAL A 282 -7.64 6.31 2.59
CA VAL A 282 -8.07 4.93 2.76
C VAL A 282 -7.16 4.27 3.79
N LEU A 283 -7.75 3.85 4.90
CA LEU A 283 -7.10 3.18 6.03
C LEU A 283 -7.42 1.68 6.01
N THR A 284 -6.46 0.89 6.46
CA THR A 284 -6.60 -0.56 6.67
C THR A 284 -6.34 -0.90 8.14
N LEU A 285 -6.65 -2.12 8.57
CA LEU A 285 -6.33 -2.55 9.94
C LEU A 285 -4.86 -2.96 10.05
N ILE A 286 -4.14 -2.28 10.93
CA ILE A 286 -2.78 -2.68 11.31
C ILE A 286 -2.86 -3.49 12.60
N GLY A 287 -2.19 -4.65 12.63
CA GLY A 287 -2.14 -5.51 13.82
C GLY A 287 -3.47 -6.14 14.26
N GLY A 288 -4.53 -6.08 13.43
CA GLY A 288 -5.84 -6.67 13.72
C GLY A 288 -6.64 -5.98 14.84
N HIS A 289 -6.20 -4.80 15.30
CA HIS A 289 -6.84 -4.07 16.39
C HIS A 289 -6.87 -2.58 16.07
N LEU A 290 -8.00 -1.92 16.32
CA LEU A 290 -8.16 -0.45 16.22
C LEU A 290 -8.70 0.11 17.54
N ARG A 291 -8.25 -0.46 18.66
CA ARG A 291 -8.96 -0.34 19.94
C ARG A 291 -8.74 1.00 20.65
N SER A 292 -7.92 1.92 20.12
CA SER A 292 -7.65 3.21 20.77
C SER A 292 -7.69 4.44 19.84
N ASP A 293 -7.65 4.27 18.52
CA ASP A 293 -7.05 5.29 17.64
C ASP A 293 -8.10 6.14 16.90
N LEU A 294 -9.37 6.03 17.30
CA LEU A 294 -10.41 6.92 16.81
C LEU A 294 -10.37 8.30 17.50
N GLU A 295 -9.57 8.50 18.55
CA GLU A 295 -9.20 9.85 19.02
C GLU A 295 -8.36 10.56 17.95
N GLY A 296 -7.40 9.85 17.34
CA GLY A 296 -6.71 10.31 16.14
C GLY A 296 -7.69 10.57 14.99
N ALA A 297 -8.68 9.70 14.76
CA ALA A 297 -9.72 9.93 13.75
C ALA A 297 -10.66 11.13 14.06
N GLN A 298 -10.87 11.48 15.33
CA GLN A 298 -11.57 12.69 15.76
C GLN A 298 -10.72 13.94 15.48
N GLU A 299 -9.42 13.91 15.75
CA GLU A 299 -8.48 14.98 15.37
C GLU A 299 -8.30 15.06 13.83
N VAL A 300 -8.41 13.93 13.13
CA VAL A 300 -8.45 13.81 11.66
C VAL A 300 -9.66 14.50 11.05
N GLY A 301 -10.74 14.64 11.83
CA GLY A 301 -12.00 15.27 11.44
C GLY A 301 -12.27 16.65 12.03
N GLN A 302 -11.42 17.16 12.93
CA GLN A 302 -11.57 18.47 13.59
C GLN A 302 -10.60 19.50 12.97
N PRO A 303 -11.11 20.52 12.24
CA PRO A 303 -10.31 21.56 11.58
C PRO A 303 -9.63 22.52 12.57
N PRO A 304 -8.54 23.19 12.14
CA PRO A 304 -8.62 24.07 10.97
C PRO A 304 -7.94 23.57 9.69
N ALA A 305 -7.17 22.47 9.73
CA ALA A 305 -6.15 22.20 8.71
C ALA A 305 -6.46 21.11 7.66
N SER A 306 -7.54 20.33 7.81
CA SER A 306 -7.79 19.17 6.93
C SER A 306 -8.60 19.54 5.68
N GLN A 307 -8.06 19.25 4.49
CA GLN A 307 -8.82 19.26 3.23
C GLN A 307 -9.40 17.89 2.86
N LEU A 308 -9.39 16.92 3.78
CA LEU A 308 -10.02 15.62 3.55
C LEU A 308 -11.53 15.77 3.42
N GLU A 309 -12.05 15.28 2.30
CA GLU A 309 -13.49 15.19 2.03
C GLU A 309 -14.00 13.80 2.41
N LYS A 310 -13.12 12.80 2.42
CA LYS A 310 -13.48 11.40 2.65
C LYS A 310 -12.36 10.65 3.38
N VAL A 311 -12.71 9.95 4.45
CA VAL A 311 -11.85 8.97 5.12
C VAL A 311 -12.58 7.63 5.10
N SER A 312 -11.96 6.61 4.51
CA SER A 312 -12.51 5.26 4.41
C SER A 312 -11.69 4.29 5.23
N ILE A 313 -12.30 3.57 6.16
CA ILE A 313 -11.72 2.40 6.83
C ILE A 313 -12.21 1.16 6.09
N VAL A 314 -11.29 0.40 5.51
CA VAL A 314 -11.59 -0.81 4.75
C VAL A 314 -11.21 -2.03 5.58
N LEU A 315 -12.23 -2.83 5.92
CA LEU A 315 -12.09 -4.03 6.73
C LEU A 315 -12.38 -5.26 5.89
N PHE A 316 -11.53 -6.27 6.00
CA PHE A 316 -11.63 -7.48 5.18
C PHE A 316 -12.87 -8.33 5.52
N SER A 317 -13.44 -8.15 6.71
CA SER A 317 -14.58 -8.86 7.25
C SER A 317 -15.45 -7.92 8.08
N ASP A 318 -16.77 -8.15 8.10
CA ASP A 318 -17.68 -7.44 8.98
C ASP A 318 -17.54 -7.82 10.45
N ARG A 319 -16.98 -9.01 10.76
CA ARG A 319 -16.68 -9.43 12.15
C ARG A 319 -15.77 -8.45 12.88
N ASP A 320 -14.78 -7.90 12.18
CA ASP A 320 -13.82 -6.94 12.74
C ASP A 320 -14.54 -5.66 13.17
N PHE A 321 -15.60 -5.29 12.45
CA PHE A 321 -16.45 -4.15 12.80
C PHE A 321 -17.43 -4.49 13.94
N MET A 322 -18.20 -5.58 13.79
CA MET A 322 -19.34 -5.87 14.66
C MET A 322 -18.99 -6.16 16.12
N THR A 323 -17.72 -6.46 16.43
CA THR A 323 -17.29 -6.83 17.79
C THR A 323 -17.12 -5.65 18.74
N SER A 324 -16.62 -4.50 18.28
CA SER A 324 -16.39 -3.35 19.16
C SER A 324 -16.41 -1.97 18.49
N PHE A 325 -16.23 -1.89 17.17
CA PHE A 325 -16.05 -0.61 16.47
C PHE A 325 -17.22 0.36 16.65
N PRO A 326 -18.48 -0.03 16.36
CA PRO A 326 -19.54 0.96 16.39
C PRO A 326 -19.88 1.42 17.82
N SER A 327 -19.55 0.64 18.86
CA SER A 327 -19.66 1.07 20.25
C SER A 327 -18.62 2.13 20.60
N ILE A 328 -17.38 1.96 20.13
CA ILE A 328 -16.28 2.94 20.31
C ILE A 328 -16.63 4.24 19.58
N LEU A 329 -17.03 4.16 18.31
CA LEU A 329 -17.42 5.33 17.49
C LEU A 329 -18.57 6.10 18.13
N LYS A 330 -19.56 5.39 18.68
CA LYS A 330 -20.69 6.00 19.39
C LYS A 330 -20.25 6.67 20.70
N GLN A 331 -19.41 6.00 21.50
CA GLN A 331 -18.87 6.58 22.74
C GLN A 331 -18.09 7.87 22.47
N GLN A 332 -17.38 7.92 21.34
CA GLN A 332 -16.63 9.09 20.90
C GLN A 332 -17.44 10.06 20.03
N ASN A 333 -18.74 9.83 19.82
CA ASN A 333 -19.58 10.71 18.99
C ASN A 333 -18.99 10.99 17.58
N VAL A 334 -18.32 9.99 16.99
CA VAL A 334 -17.74 10.08 15.65
C VAL A 334 -18.83 9.78 14.62
N PRO A 335 -19.17 10.71 13.70
CA PRO A 335 -20.13 10.42 12.65
C PRO A 335 -19.53 9.43 11.65
N PHE A 336 -20.24 8.33 11.40
CA PHE A 336 -19.81 7.32 10.45
C PHE A 336 -20.96 6.79 9.59
N ARG A 337 -20.58 6.22 8.44
CA ARG A 337 -21.43 5.45 7.55
C ARG A 337 -20.80 4.08 7.35
N TRP A 338 -21.53 3.03 7.68
CA TRP A 338 -21.08 1.66 7.47
C TRP A 338 -21.74 1.07 6.21
N THR A 339 -20.94 0.51 5.31
CA THR A 339 -21.40 -0.23 4.13
C THR A 339 -20.86 -1.65 4.20
N ASN A 340 -21.75 -2.63 4.38
CA ASN A 340 -21.42 -4.03 4.27
C ASN A 340 -21.79 -4.56 2.89
N TYR A 341 -20.83 -5.12 2.17
CA TYR A 341 -21.12 -5.75 0.88
C TYR A 341 -21.53 -7.21 1.06
N VAL A 342 -22.71 -7.55 0.54
CA VAL A 342 -23.30 -8.89 0.55
C VAL A 342 -23.66 -9.27 -0.89
N HIS A 343 -23.09 -10.36 -1.38
CA HIS A 343 -23.18 -10.83 -2.77
C HIS A 343 -22.90 -9.73 -3.80
N GLY A 344 -21.91 -8.88 -3.51
CA GLY A 344 -21.50 -7.74 -4.34
C GLY A 344 -22.41 -6.50 -4.24
N SER A 345 -23.50 -6.57 -3.48
CA SER A 345 -24.44 -5.45 -3.30
C SER A 345 -24.16 -4.71 -1.99
N PRO A 346 -24.14 -3.36 -1.99
CA PRO A 346 -23.91 -2.60 -0.77
C PRO A 346 -25.16 -2.57 0.13
N MET A 347 -24.98 -2.86 1.41
CA MET A 347 -25.96 -2.61 2.47
C MET A 347 -25.41 -1.51 3.38
N THR A 348 -25.96 -0.30 3.26
CA THR A 348 -25.47 0.87 3.99
C THR A 348 -26.36 1.22 5.18
N LYS A 349 -25.73 1.48 6.33
CA LYS A 349 -26.36 2.01 7.54
C LYS A 349 -25.58 3.25 7.99
N ASP A 350 -26.29 4.28 8.44
CA ASP A 350 -25.67 5.42 9.12
C ASP A 350 -25.51 5.14 10.62
N SER A 351 -24.91 6.09 11.35
CA SER A 351 -24.70 6.01 12.79
C SER A 351 -26.00 5.85 13.61
N HIS A 352 -27.18 6.11 13.02
CA HIS A 352 -28.49 5.99 13.68
C HIS A 352 -29.24 4.69 13.29
N GLY A 353 -28.92 4.11 12.14
CA GLY A 353 -29.59 2.95 11.55
C GLY A 353 -29.00 1.59 11.94
N ILE A 354 -27.95 1.54 12.76
CA ILE A 354 -27.43 0.30 13.34
C ILE A 354 -28.18 0.01 14.65
N THR A 355 -29.22 -0.83 14.56
CA THR A 355 -29.80 -1.53 15.71
C THR A 355 -28.92 -2.72 16.09
N TRP A 356 -28.73 -2.88 17.40
CA TRP A 356 -27.73 -3.77 18.01
C TRP A 356 -28.31 -5.13 18.36
#